data_AF-A0A1I5DXE0-F1
#
_entry.id   AF-A0A1I5DXE0-F1
#
_cell.length_a   1.000
_cell.length_b   1.000
_cell.length_c   1.000
_cell.angle_alpha   90.00
_cell.angle_beta   90.00
_cell.angle_gamma   90.00
#
_symmetry.space_group_name_H-M   'P 1'
#
loop_
_entity.id
_entity.type
_entity.pdbx_description
1 polymer ?
#
loop_
_entity_poly.entity_id
_entity_poly.type
_entity_poly.pdbx_seq_one_letter_code
_entity_poly.pdbx_strand_id
1 'polypeptide(L)'
;MLLWDVIEFQDDITLKVNIISTNSKYKQGIRFAVDFGNGVIDINGFTGKEFYLMEDTCPKDAIVKVSSEKGKLSVYNVYERADGNLRSLGDYSGMLVKQNGKCREYRCTTSSIDDFNTLVFSIETM
;
A
#
# COMPACT_ATOMS: atom_id res chain seq x y z
N MET A 1 -14.31 -5.67 4.73
CA MET A 1 -13.47 -5.60 3.52
C MET A 1 -13.51 -4.18 3.01
N LEU A 2 -12.36 -3.64 2.60
CA LEU A 2 -12.21 -2.29 2.03
C LEU A 2 -11.53 -2.39 0.67
N LEU A 3 -11.81 -1.45 -0.23
CA LEU A 3 -11.04 -1.31 -1.47
C LEU A 3 -9.78 -0.46 -1.26
N TRP A 4 -9.82 0.44 -0.29
CA TRP A 4 -8.79 1.41 0.03
C TRP A 4 -8.84 1.73 1.52
N ASP A 5 -7.67 1.87 2.14
CA ASP A 5 -7.50 2.32 3.52
C ASP A 5 -6.89 3.72 3.58
N VAL A 6 -7.20 4.46 4.63
CA VAL A 6 -6.60 5.76 4.93
C VAL A 6 -5.86 5.65 6.24
N ILE A 7 -4.55 5.88 6.19
CA ILE A 7 -3.74 6.08 7.39
C ILE A 7 -3.83 7.56 7.74
N GLU A 8 -4.50 7.85 8.86
CA GLU A 8 -4.56 9.21 9.42
C GLU A 8 -3.42 9.46 10.40
N PHE A 9 -2.86 10.67 10.37
CA PHE A 9 -1.73 11.10 11.20
C PHE A 9 -1.84 12.61 11.48
N GLN A 10 -1.21 13.10 12.55
CA GLN A 10 -1.29 14.53 12.93
C GLN A 10 -0.15 15.35 12.35
N ASP A 11 1.07 14.81 12.40
CA ASP A 11 2.30 15.42 11.90
C ASP A 11 2.97 14.47 10.90
N ASP A 12 4.19 14.77 10.47
CA ASP A 12 4.98 13.87 9.63
C ASP A 12 5.09 12.47 10.26
N ILE A 13 4.86 11.45 9.44
CA ILE A 13 4.89 10.05 9.86
C ILE A 13 5.97 9.30 9.09
N THR A 14 6.64 8.38 9.77
CA THR A 14 7.54 7.42 9.14
C THR A 14 6.96 6.02 9.28
N LEU A 15 6.86 5.33 8.15
CA LEU A 15 6.30 3.99 8.04
C LEU A 15 7.39 3.02 7.61
N LYS A 16 7.39 1.84 8.22
CA LYS A 16 8.11 0.67 7.72
C LYS A 16 7.14 -0.23 6.98
N VAL A 17 7.41 -0.49 5.70
CA VAL A 17 6.55 -1.30 4.83
C VAL A 17 7.28 -2.59 4.46
N ASN A 18 6.58 -3.72 4.62
CA ASN A 18 7.11 -5.03 4.23
C ASN A 18 6.06 -5.78 3.41
N ILE A 19 6.44 -6.22 2.21
CA ILE A 19 5.66 -7.22 1.47
C ILE A 19 6.03 -8.59 2.05
N ILE A 20 5.05 -9.28 2.64
CA ILE A 20 5.23 -10.55 3.35
C ILE A 20 5.13 -11.73 2.37
N SER A 21 4.13 -11.70 1.49
CA SER A 21 3.93 -12.75 0.49
C SER A 21 3.06 -12.28 -0.65
N THR A 22 3.25 -12.88 -1.81
CA THR A 22 2.40 -12.73 -2.99
C THR A 22 2.02 -14.11 -3.51
N ASN A 23 0.78 -14.25 -3.95
CA ASN A 23 0.24 -15.50 -4.50
C ASN A 23 -0.62 -15.19 -5.73
N SER A 24 0.04 -14.79 -6.81
CA SER A 24 -0.62 -14.36 -8.04
C SER A 24 0.26 -14.62 -9.25
N LYS A 25 -0.37 -14.78 -10.42
CA LYS A 25 0.34 -14.79 -11.71
C LYS A 25 0.67 -13.37 -12.20
N TYR A 26 0.05 -12.35 -11.61
CA TYR A 26 0.28 -10.95 -11.92
C TYR A 26 1.14 -10.32 -10.84
N LYS A 27 2.04 -9.41 -11.23
CA LYS A 27 2.88 -8.76 -10.23
C LYS A 27 2.03 -7.94 -9.28
N GLN A 28 2.27 -8.05 -7.99
CA GLN A 28 1.52 -7.33 -6.96
C GLN A 28 2.31 -6.14 -6.43
N GLY A 29 1.59 -5.15 -5.89
CA GLY A 29 2.21 -4.02 -5.23
C GLY A 29 1.24 -3.22 -4.37
N ILE A 30 1.78 -2.18 -3.77
CA ILE A 30 1.07 -1.27 -2.88
C ILE A 30 1.16 0.13 -3.48
N ARG A 31 0.04 0.82 -3.61
CA ARG A 31 0.04 2.26 -3.89
C ARG A 31 -0.03 3.03 -2.58
N PHE A 32 0.84 4.03 -2.47
CA PHE A 32 0.79 5.08 -1.46
C PHE A 32 0.53 6.42 -2.14
N ALA A 33 -0.42 7.21 -1.63
CA ALA A 33 -0.65 8.55 -2.15
C ALA A 33 -1.19 9.54 -1.14
N VAL A 34 -0.76 10.79 -1.26
CA VAL A 34 -1.42 11.94 -0.62
C VAL A 34 -2.46 12.49 -1.60
N ASP A 35 -3.66 11.91 -1.57
CA ASP A 35 -4.74 12.24 -2.52
C ASP A 35 -5.50 13.53 -2.14
N PHE A 36 -5.36 14.02 -0.90
CA PHE A 36 -6.07 15.21 -0.42
C PHE A 36 -5.11 16.24 0.21
N GLY A 37 -5.14 17.47 -0.32
CA GLY A 37 -4.30 18.58 0.13
C GLY A 37 -2.88 18.56 -0.43
N ASN A 38 -2.00 19.34 0.20
CA ASN A 38 -0.57 19.32 -0.08
C ASN A 38 0.15 18.34 0.84
N GLY A 39 1.20 17.74 0.29
CA GLY A 39 2.04 16.77 0.98
C GLY A 39 3.04 16.14 0.04
N VAL A 40 3.96 15.38 0.63
CA VAL A 40 5.02 14.68 -0.06
C VAL A 40 5.26 13.34 0.62
N ILE A 41 5.53 12.34 -0.20
CA ILE A 41 6.02 11.04 0.19
C ILE A 41 7.50 11.00 -0.21
N ASP A 42 8.37 10.56 0.69
CA ASP A 42 9.78 10.26 0.42
C ASP A 42 10.03 8.78 0.65
N ILE A 43 10.55 8.12 -0.37
CA ILE A 43 11.03 6.74 -0.31
C ILE A 43 12.46 6.72 -0.83
N ASN A 44 13.43 6.51 0.07
CA ASN A 44 14.86 6.46 -0.25
C ASN A 44 15.37 7.70 -1.03
N GLY A 45 14.86 8.90 -0.70
CA GLY A 45 15.25 10.16 -1.34
C GLY A 45 14.53 10.46 -2.66
N PHE A 46 13.69 9.56 -3.15
CA PHE A 46 12.75 9.86 -4.22
C PHE A 46 11.50 10.48 -3.60
N THR A 47 11.14 11.68 -4.07
CA THR A 47 10.01 12.43 -3.55
C THR A 47 8.89 12.54 -4.59
N GLY A 48 7.65 12.51 -4.12
CA GLY A 48 6.46 12.56 -4.98
C GLY A 48 5.18 12.55 -4.16
N LYS A 49 4.03 12.73 -4.83
CA LYS A 49 2.72 12.62 -4.16
C LYS A 49 2.16 11.19 -4.18
N GLU A 50 2.73 10.33 -5.00
CA GLU A 50 2.27 8.97 -5.25
C GLU A 50 3.46 8.06 -5.53
N PHE A 51 3.42 6.85 -4.98
CA PHE A 51 4.39 5.80 -5.24
C PHE A 51 3.71 4.44 -5.35
N TYR A 52 4.31 3.58 -6.17
CA TYR A 52 3.93 2.17 -6.31
C TYR A 52 5.11 1.31 -5.84
N LEU A 53 4.93 0.63 -4.71
CA LEU A 53 5.90 -0.34 -4.18
C LEU A 53 5.53 -1.73 -4.70
N MET A 54 6.17 -2.13 -5.80
CA MET A 54 5.93 -3.42 -6.47
C MET A 54 6.80 -4.52 -5.86
N GLU A 55 6.32 -5.76 -5.83
CA GLU A 55 7.01 -6.89 -5.17
C GLU A 55 8.43 -7.17 -5.65
N ASP A 56 8.75 -6.85 -6.90
CA ASP A 56 10.04 -7.10 -7.54
C ASP A 56 11.07 -5.99 -7.33
N THR A 57 10.60 -4.80 -6.94
CA THR A 57 11.42 -3.59 -6.80
C THR A 57 11.35 -2.99 -5.39
N CYS A 58 10.38 -3.40 -4.57
CA CYS A 58 10.23 -2.94 -3.19
C CYS A 58 11.41 -3.45 -2.34
N PRO A 59 12.12 -2.56 -1.64
CA PRO A 59 13.09 -2.96 -0.63
C PRO A 59 12.45 -3.83 0.46
N LYS A 60 13.21 -4.77 1.03
CA LYS A 60 12.74 -5.67 2.10
C LYS A 60 12.23 -4.95 3.35
N ASP A 61 12.72 -3.73 3.59
CA ASP A 61 12.33 -2.86 4.70
C ASP A 61 12.13 -1.44 4.15
N ALA A 62 11.13 -1.25 3.29
CA ALA A 62 10.91 0.05 2.65
C ALA A 62 10.50 1.09 3.71
N ILE A 63 11.30 2.15 3.84
CA ILE A 63 11.01 3.26 4.74
C ILE A 63 10.29 4.34 3.93
N VAL A 64 9.06 4.64 4.34
CA VAL A 64 8.20 5.62 3.69
C VAL A 64 7.97 6.76 4.65
N LYS A 65 8.52 7.94 4.34
CA LYS A 65 8.27 9.17 5.11
C LYS A 65 7.15 9.94 4.43
N VAL A 66 6.20 10.43 5.20
CA VAL A 66 5.05 11.16 4.66
C VAL A 66 4.84 12.43 5.46
N SER A 67 4.73 13.54 4.73
CA SER A 67 4.27 14.82 5.24
C SER A 67 3.00 15.21 4.49
N SER A 68 1.95 15.61 5.21
CA SER A 68 0.70 16.09 4.60
C SER A 68 0.01 17.07 5.52
N GLU A 69 -0.42 18.20 4.98
CA GLU A 69 -1.19 19.22 5.71
C GLU A 69 -2.54 18.67 6.22
N LYS A 70 -3.04 17.60 5.60
CA LYS A 70 -4.34 17.01 5.93
C LYS A 70 -4.21 15.74 6.76
N GLY A 71 -2.99 15.26 6.98
CA GLY A 71 -2.77 14.12 7.83
C GLY A 71 -3.34 12.81 7.29
N LYS A 72 -3.37 12.62 5.96
CA LYS A 72 -4.00 11.44 5.33
C LYS A 72 -3.11 10.84 4.24
N LEU A 73 -2.90 9.53 4.33
CA LEU A 73 -2.22 8.72 3.32
C LEU A 73 -3.16 7.62 2.84
N SER A 74 -3.48 7.63 1.56
CA SER A 74 -4.22 6.56 0.89
C SER A 74 -3.33 5.35 0.64
N VAL A 75 -3.83 4.17 0.98
CA VAL A 75 -3.15 2.89 0.77
C VAL A 75 -4.11 1.91 0.11
N TYR A 76 -3.69 1.26 -0.98
CA TYR A 76 -4.40 0.12 -1.55
C TYR A 76 -3.51 -0.78 -2.39
N ASN A 77 -3.98 -2.01 -2.66
CA ASN A 77 -3.28 -2.96 -3.51
C ASN A 77 -3.42 -2.62 -5.00
N VAL A 78 -2.32 -2.79 -5.73
CA VAL A 78 -2.25 -2.70 -7.19
C VAL A 78 -1.70 -3.99 -7.76
N TYR A 79 -1.97 -4.23 -9.04
CA TYR A 79 -1.33 -5.33 -9.77
C TYR A 79 -1.01 -4.94 -11.22
N GLU A 80 0.07 -5.49 -11.75
CA GLU A 80 0.50 -5.31 -13.13
C GLU A 80 0.06 -6.50 -13.97
N ARG A 81 -0.70 -6.25 -15.05
CA ARG A 81 -1.08 -7.29 -16.01
C ARG A 81 0.04 -7.56 -17.01
N ALA A 82 -0.12 -8.62 -17.80
CA ALA A 82 0.85 -9.00 -18.84
C ALA A 82 1.06 -7.94 -19.94
N ASP A 83 0.15 -6.97 -20.05
CA ASP A 83 0.25 -5.82 -20.93
C ASP A 83 1.07 -4.66 -20.33
N GLY A 84 1.62 -4.84 -19.12
CA GLY A 84 2.39 -3.83 -18.40
C GLY A 84 1.54 -2.75 -17.70
N ASN A 85 0.21 -2.82 -17.82
CA ASN A 85 -0.66 -1.81 -17.21
C ASN A 85 -0.96 -2.15 -15.75
N LEU A 86 -0.81 -1.15 -14.87
CA LEU A 86 -1.27 -1.22 -13.50
C LEU A 86 -2.81 -1.16 -13.42
N ARG A 87 -3.36 -1.96 -12.51
CA ARG A 87 -4.79 -2.07 -12.23
C ARG A 87 -5.00 -2.12 -10.71
N SER A 88 -6.16 -1.67 -10.27
CA SER A 88 -6.57 -1.67 -8.86
C SER A 88 -8.08 -1.51 -8.74
N LEU A 89 -8.62 -1.73 -7.55
CA LEU A 89 -10.00 -1.40 -7.18
C LEU A 89 -11.09 -2.01 -8.09
N GLY A 90 -10.82 -3.16 -8.71
CA GLY A 90 -11.79 -3.86 -9.58
C GLY A 90 -12.83 -4.67 -8.82
N ASP A 91 -13.82 -5.21 -9.54
CA ASP A 91 -15.06 -5.82 -9.00
C ASP A 91 -14.88 -7.03 -8.05
N TYR A 92 -13.65 -7.54 -7.87
CA TYR A 92 -13.31 -8.61 -6.93
C TYR A 92 -12.01 -8.31 -6.16
N SER A 93 -11.66 -7.03 -6.07
CA SER A 93 -10.54 -6.58 -5.25
C SER A 93 -11.02 -6.32 -3.83
N GLY A 94 -10.12 -6.45 -2.88
CA GLY A 94 -10.42 -6.09 -1.50
C GLY A 94 -9.25 -6.33 -0.57
N MET A 95 -9.34 -5.67 0.57
CA MET A 95 -8.37 -5.76 1.65
C MET A 95 -9.09 -6.07 2.96
N LEU A 96 -8.57 -7.04 3.69
CA LEU A 96 -8.80 -7.22 5.11
C LEU A 96 -7.65 -6.57 5.86
N VAL A 97 -7.98 -5.66 6.77
CA VAL A 97 -6.99 -4.92 7.57
C VAL A 97 -7.11 -5.35 9.01
N LYS A 98 -6.00 -5.78 9.62
CA LYS A 98 -5.91 -6.10 11.03
C LYS A 98 -4.89 -5.18 11.68
N GLN A 99 -5.34 -4.37 12.63
CA GLN A 99 -4.46 -3.49 13.39
C GLN A 99 -4.11 -4.11 14.74
N ASN A 100 -2.81 -4.18 15.04
CA ASN A 100 -2.26 -4.60 16.33
C ASN A 100 -1.27 -3.52 16.80
N GLY A 101 -1.73 -2.57 17.62
CA GLY A 101 -0.92 -1.43 18.05
C GLY A 101 -0.47 -0.56 16.88
N LYS A 102 0.85 -0.41 16.71
CA LYS A 102 1.49 0.36 15.64
C LYS A 102 1.57 -0.36 14.29
N CYS A 103 1.27 -1.66 14.26
CA CYS A 103 1.36 -2.48 13.05
C CYS A 103 -0.04 -2.73 12.47
N ARG A 104 -0.17 -2.53 11.15
CA ARG A 104 -1.33 -2.94 10.35
C ARG A 104 -0.89 -4.04 9.39
N GLU A 105 -1.55 -5.19 9.44
CA GLU A 105 -1.42 -6.25 8.43
C GLU A 105 -2.57 -6.12 7.44
N TYR A 106 -2.24 -6.20 6.16
CA TYR A 106 -3.16 -6.15 5.04
C TYR A 106 -3.10 -7.49 4.32
N ARG A 107 -4.28 -8.08 4.12
CA ARG A 107 -4.49 -9.30 3.35
C ARG A 107 -5.39 -8.96 2.18
N CYS A 108 -4.89 -9.11 0.97
CA CYS A 108 -5.51 -8.57 -0.23
C CYS A 108 -5.93 -9.67 -1.19
N THR A 109 -6.97 -9.37 -1.97
CA THR A 109 -7.39 -10.11 -3.15
C THR A 109 -7.52 -9.17 -4.35
N THR A 110 -7.27 -9.69 -5.55
CA THR A 110 -7.46 -8.96 -6.82
C THR A 110 -8.40 -9.67 -7.80
N SER A 111 -8.85 -10.88 -7.49
CA SER A 111 -9.55 -11.73 -8.47
C SER A 111 -10.57 -12.72 -7.89
N SER A 112 -10.77 -12.72 -6.58
CA SER A 112 -11.66 -13.66 -5.89
C SER A 112 -12.18 -13.06 -4.59
N ILE A 113 -13.44 -13.25 -4.24
CA ILE A 113 -13.99 -12.79 -2.94
C ILE A 113 -13.55 -13.67 -1.76
N ASP A 114 -13.10 -14.90 -2.03
CA ASP A 114 -12.95 -15.90 -0.98
C ASP A 114 -11.51 -16.12 -0.49
N ASP A 115 -10.50 -15.52 -1.14
CA ASP A 115 -9.09 -15.74 -0.79
C ASP A 115 -8.28 -14.43 -0.75
N PHE A 116 -7.93 -13.98 0.46
CA PHE A 116 -7.18 -12.73 0.71
C PHE A 116 -5.67 -12.98 0.87
N ASN A 117 -5.11 -13.87 0.04
CA ASN A 117 -3.68 -14.20 0.05
C ASN A 117 -2.92 -13.71 -1.19
N THR A 118 -3.59 -13.02 -2.13
CA THR A 118 -2.97 -12.56 -3.38
C THR A 118 -1.77 -11.66 -3.10
N LEU A 119 -1.92 -10.75 -2.13
CA LEU A 119 -0.86 -9.93 -1.58
C LEU A 119 -1.07 -9.82 -0.07
N VAL A 120 -0.03 -10.09 0.70
CA VAL A 120 0.01 -9.86 2.15
C VAL A 120 1.16 -8.93 2.43
N PHE A 121 0.88 -7.83 3.12
CA PHE A 121 1.88 -6.85 3.51
C PHE A 121 1.59 -6.26 4.88
N SER A 122 2.60 -5.65 5.49
CA SER A 122 2.48 -4.93 6.74
C SER A 122 2.98 -3.50 6.62
N ILE A 123 2.38 -2.63 7.42
CA ILE A 123 2.81 -1.26 7.65
C ILE A 123 2.94 -1.06 9.15
N GLU A 124 4.12 -0.67 9.60
CA GLU A 124 4.38 -0.31 10.98
C GLU A 124 4.69 1.18 11.08
N THR A 125 3.98 1.89 11.95
CA THR A 125 4.30 3.28 12.29
C THR A 125 5.47 3.32 13.27
N MET A 126 6.52 4.06 12.95
CA MET A 126 7.70 4.20 13.82
C MET A 126 7.49 5.27 14.87
#